data_AF-A0A4Q2XGP5-F1
#
_entry.id   AF-A0A4Q2XGP5-F1
#
_cell.length_a   1.000
_cell.length_b   1.000
_cell.length_c   1.000
_cell.angle_alpha   90.00
_cell.angle_beta   90.00
_cell.angle_gamma   90.00
#
_symmetry.space_group_name_H-M   'P 1'
#
loop_
_entity.id
_entity.type
_entity.pdbx_description
1 polymer ?
#
loop_
_entity_poly.entity_id
_entity_poly.type
_entity_poly.pdbx_seq_one_letter_code
_entity_poly.pdbx_strand_id
1 'polypeptide(L)' 'MNISLNPELEKAVEAKVQSGLYNNASEVINEALRQSLAQEREHSWLAREAAIGYAQLEAGQTITIESKEHFMSLVRREQ' A
#
# COMPACT_ATOMS: atom_id res chain seq x y z
N MET A 1 -7.70 14.20 22.33
CA MET A 1 -8.12 14.51 20.94
C MET A 1 -9.45 13.82 20.72
N ASN A 2 -10.45 14.55 20.25
CA ASN A 2 -11.79 13.99 20.00
C ASN A 2 -11.95 13.81 18.49
N ILE A 3 -12.39 12.63 18.07
CA ILE A 3 -12.62 12.27 16.66
C ILE A 3 -14.10 11.93 16.55
N SER A 4 -14.80 12.56 15.61
CA SER A 4 -16.18 12.22 15.30
C SER A 4 -16.21 11.19 14.18
N LEU A 5 -16.94 10.11 14.39
CA LEU A 5 -17.17 9.08 13.38
C LEU A 5 -18.62 9.18 12.88
N ASN A 6 -18.88 8.64 11.69
CA ASN A 6 -20.26 8.45 11.26
C ASN A 6 -20.87 7.24 12.01
N PRO A 7 -22.20 7.10 12.05
CA PRO A 7 -22.85 6.02 12.81
C PRO A 7 -22.45 4.60 12.37
N GLU A 8 -22.06 4.40 11.11
CA GLU A 8 -21.63 3.10 10.60
C GLU A 8 -20.24 2.72 11.14
N LEU A 9 -19.32 3.67 11.15
CA LEU A 9 -17.97 3.50 11.69
C LEU A 9 -17.99 3.34 13.21
N GLU A 10 -18.87 4.04 13.92
CA GLU A 10 -19.07 3.82 15.37
C GLU A 10 -19.47 2.38 15.65
N LYS A 11 -20.50 1.87 14.96
CA LYS A 11 -20.94 0.46 15.10
C LYS A 11 -19.83 -0.53 14.78
N ALA A 12 -19.03 -0.27 13.75
CA ALA A 12 -17.93 -1.14 13.37
C ALA A 12 -16.81 -1.17 14.44
N VAL A 13 -16.49 -0.02 15.03
CA VAL A 13 -15.52 0.09 16.13
C VAL A 13 -16.06 -0.61 17.38
N GLU A 14 -17.32 -0.37 17.74
CA GLU A 14 -17.97 -1.05 18.88
C GLU A 14 -17.97 -2.56 18.72
N ALA A 15 -18.36 -3.08 17.56
CA ALA A 15 -18.36 -4.52 17.29
C ALA A 15 -16.96 -5.14 17.41
N LYS A 16 -15.92 -4.44 16.96
CA LYS A 16 -14.52 -4.90 17.10
C LYS A 16 -14.06 -4.92 18.55
N VAL A 17 -14.43 -3.93 19.36
CA VAL A 17 -14.12 -3.93 20.80
C VAL A 17 -14.90 -5.04 21.52
N GLN A 18 -16.20 -5.18 21.23
CA GLN A 18 -17.04 -6.23 21.83
C GLN A 18 -16.58 -7.65 21.50
N SER A 19 -15.90 -7.84 20.36
CA SER A 19 -15.30 -9.14 20.00
C SER A 19 -14.15 -9.57 20.93
N GLY A 20 -13.62 -8.65 21.75
CA GLY A 20 -12.45 -8.89 22.60
C GLY A 20 -11.10 -8.83 21.87
N LEU A 21 -11.09 -8.58 20.55
CA LEU A 21 -9.86 -8.41 19.76
C LEU A 21 -9.11 -7.12 20.11
N TYR A 22 -9.80 -6.12 20.64
CA TYR A 22 -9.25 -4.80 21.00
C TYR A 22 -9.79 -4.37 22.36
N ASN A 23 -8.97 -3.68 23.15
CA ASN A 23 -9.36 -3.24 24.49
C ASN A 23 -10.22 -1.97 24.47
N ASN A 24 -10.04 -1.13 23.44
CA ASN A 24 -10.72 0.16 23.33
C ASN A 24 -10.79 0.65 21.88
N ALA A 25 -11.63 1.66 21.65
CA ALA A 25 -11.83 2.28 20.34
C ALA A 25 -10.55 2.91 19.76
N SER A 26 -9.70 3.50 20.60
CA SER A 26 -8.46 4.13 20.13
C SER A 26 -7.49 3.13 19.53
N GLU A 27 -7.41 1.91 20.06
CA GLU A 27 -6.60 0.84 19.46
C GLU A 27 -7.12 0.47 18.06
N VAL A 28 -8.43 0.32 17.89
CA VAL A 28 -9.04 0.02 16.59
C VAL A 28 -8.71 1.10 15.57
N ILE A 29 -8.92 2.37 15.95
CA ILE A 29 -8.73 3.53 15.07
C ILE A 29 -7.24 3.69 14.71
N ASN A 30 -6.34 3.57 15.69
CA ASN A 30 -4.91 3.67 15.45
C ASN A 30 -4.39 2.58 14.51
N GLU A 31 -4.89 1.35 14.66
CA GLU A 31 -4.51 0.26 13.78
C GLU A 31 -5.03 0.46 12.35
N ALA A 32 -6.29 0.87 12.21
CA ALA A 32 -6.86 1.22 10.90
C ALA A 32 -6.08 2.34 10.21
N LEU A 33 -5.69 3.39 10.95
CA LEU A 33 -4.87 4.48 10.44
C LEU A 33 -3.47 4.00 10.02
N ARG A 34 -2.82 3.13 10.81
CA ARG A 34 -1.51 2.55 10.44
C ARG A 34 -1.60 1.79 9.13
N GLN A 35 -2.65 1.00 8.94
CA GLN A 35 -2.88 0.24 7.71
C GLN A 35 -3.15 1.17 6.51
N SER A 36 -3.98 2.21 6.67
CA SER A 36 -4.21 3.23 5.63
C SER A 36 -2.90 3.90 5.21
N LEU A 37 -2.10 4.36 6.17
CA LEU A 37 -0.82 5.02 5.90
C LEU A 37 0.22 4.08 5.28
N ALA A 38 0.16 2.78 5.56
CA ALA A 38 1.01 1.79 4.87
C ALA A 38 0.59 1.64 3.41
N GLN A 39 -0.71 1.49 3.14
CA GLN A 39 -1.25 1.37 1.79
C GLN A 39 -1.00 2.64 0.95
N GLU A 40 -1.20 3.82 1.52
CA GLU A 40 -0.91 5.10 0.85
C GLU A 40 0.56 5.21 0.43
N ARG A 41 1.49 4.75 1.30
CA ARG A 41 2.92 4.72 0.98
C ARG A 41 3.24 3.77 -0.15
N GLU A 42 2.67 2.56 -0.13
CA GLU A 42 2.85 1.58 -1.20
C GLU A 42 2.31 2.10 -2.54
N HIS A 43 1.10 2.67 -2.55
CA HIS A 43 0.51 3.26 -3.75
C HIS A 43 1.33 4.44 -4.28
N SER A 44 1.81 5.31 -3.39
CA SER A 44 2.67 6.43 -3.76
C SER A 44 3.98 5.96 -4.38
N TRP A 45 4.60 4.93 -3.81
CA TRP A 45 5.79 4.30 -4.37
C TRP A 45 5.52 3.70 -5.75
N LEU A 46 4.46 2.88 -5.90
CA LEU A 46 4.08 2.29 -7.18
C LEU A 46 3.80 3.34 -8.25
N ALA A 47 3.05 4.40 -7.91
CA ALA A 47 2.76 5.49 -8.84
C ALA A 47 4.03 6.22 -9.28
N ARG A 48 4.97 6.44 -8.36
CA ARG A 48 6.28 7.02 -8.66
C ARG A 48 7.10 6.13 -9.59
N GLU A 49 7.25 4.85 -9.28
CA GLU A 49 8.03 3.92 -10.10
C GLU A 49 7.42 3.75 -11.49
N ALA A 50 6.09 3.70 -11.58
CA ALA A 50 5.39 3.70 -12.87
C ALA A 50 5.68 4.97 -13.68
N ALA A 51 5.62 6.15 -13.05
CA ALA A 51 5.94 7.41 -13.73
C ALA A 51 7.39 7.45 -14.26
N ILE A 52 8.35 6.93 -13.49
CA ILE A 52 9.75 6.78 -13.93
C ILE A 52 9.82 5.83 -15.13
N GLY A 53 9.17 4.66 -15.04
CA GLY A 53 9.16 3.67 -16.12
C GLY A 53 8.56 4.22 -17.42
N TYR A 54 7.46 4.99 -17.35
CA TYR A 54 6.88 5.65 -18.52
C TYR A 54 7.84 6.67 -19.13
N ALA A 55 8.49 7.51 -18.31
CA ALA A 55 9.48 8.47 -18.80
C ALA A 55 10.69 7.79 -19.46
N GLN A 56 11.16 6.66 -18.91
CA GLN A 56 12.22 5.84 -19.51
C GLN A 56 11.79 5.26 -20.86
N LEU A 57 10.55 4.78 -20.96
CA LEU A 57 9.98 4.25 -22.20
C LEU A 57 9.89 5.34 -23.28
N GLU A 58 9.38 6.52 -22.94
CA GLU A 58 9.32 7.67 -23.86
C GLU A 58 10.72 8.13 -24.31
N ALA A 59 11.70 8.07 -23.41
CA ALA A 59 13.10 8.38 -23.73
C ALA A 59 13.82 7.25 -24.49
N GLY A 60 13.15 6.13 -24.79
CA GLY A 60 13.74 4.99 -25.49
C GLY A 60 14.74 4.18 -24.66
N GLN A 61 14.77 4.36 -23.33
CA GLN A 61 15.63 3.64 -22.38
C GLN A 61 15.06 2.24 -22.10
N THR A 62 14.90 1.44 -23.15
CA THR A 62 14.30 0.10 -23.08
C THR A 62 15.26 -0.94 -23.64
N ILE A 63 15.08 -2.19 -23.22
CA ILE A 63 15.82 -3.34 -23.74
C ILE A 63 14.79 -4.31 -24.33
N THR A 64 14.99 -4.72 -25.58
CA THR A 64 14.15 -5.75 -26.20
C THR A 64 14.50 -7.11 -25.62
N ILE A 65 13.49 -7.83 -25.15
CA ILE A 65 13.66 -9.15 -24.55
C ILE A 65 12.87 -10.15 -25.38
N GLU A 66 13.60 -11.08 -26.01
CA GLU A 66 13.04 -12.06 -26.96
C GLU A 66 12.86 -13.47 -26.35
N SER A 67 13.40 -13.70 -25.15
CA SER A 67 13.30 -14.98 -24.46
C SER A 67 13.16 -14.83 -22.95
N LYS A 68 12.49 -15.82 -22.34
CA LYS A 68 12.33 -15.90 -20.90
C LYS A 68 13.68 -16.04 -20.19
N GLU A 69 14.63 -16.78 -20.77
CA GLU A 69 15.98 -16.94 -20.23
C GLU A 69 16.72 -15.59 -20.17
N HIS A 70 16.61 -14.78 -21.24
CA HIS A 70 17.19 -13.43 -21.27
C HIS A 70 16.52 -12.54 -20.21
N PHE A 71 15.19 -12.55 -20.11
CA PHE A 71 14.47 -11.83 -19.05
C PHE A 71 14.99 -12.19 -17.65
N MET A 72 15.08 -13.49 -17.34
CA MET A 72 15.50 -13.98 -16.02
C MET A 72 16.95 -13.62 -15.69
N SER A 73 17.83 -13.47 -16.69
CA SER A 73 19.19 -12.98 -16.49
C SER A 73 19.25 -11.50 -16.07
N LEU A 74 18.27 -10.70 -16.48
CA LEU A 74 18.19 -9.26 -16.18
C LEU A 74 17.50 -8.98 -14.83
N VAL A 75 16.55 -9.82 -14.42
CA VAL A 75 15.71 -9.63 -13.23
C VAL A 75 16.41 -9.97 -11.91
N ARG A 76 17.68 -10.42 -11.92
CA ARG A 76 18.48 -10.61 -10.70
C ARG A 76 19.45 -9.46 -10.46
N ARG A 77 18.93 -8.32 -9.99
CA ARG A 77 19.72 -7.34 -9.24
C ARG A 77 18.85 -6.62 -8.22
N GLU A 78 18.72 -7.22 -7.05
CA GLU A 78 18.72 -6.50 -5.78
C GLU A 78 19.58 -7.31 -4.81
N GLN A 79 20.62 -6.66 -4.26
CA GLN A 79 21.21 -7.07 -2.98
C GLN A 79 20.44 -6.34 -1.89
#